data_AF-A0A9P6P3N9-F1
#
_entry.id   AF-A0A9P6P3N9-F1
#
_cell.length_a   1.000
_cell.length_b   1.000
_cell.length_c   1.000
_cell.angle_alpha   90.00
_cell.angle_beta   90.00
_cell.angle_gamma   90.00
#
_symmetry.space_group_name_H-M   'P 1'
#
loop_
_entity.id
_entity.type
_entity.pdbx_description
1 polymer ?
#
loop_
_entity_poly.entity_id
_entity_poly.type
_entity_poly.pdbx_seq_one_letter_code
_entity_poly.pdbx_strand_id
1 'polypeptide(L)'
;MAIMTPPGGTSEFKQRNTDTSEMDDASLRQMLLDMEEYDEYPKTCKKCHLPKPERAHHCSVCNACVLRFDHHCPWVHNCVGHFNHRYFVLFMTYMVLSALYFILFGWRPFIVSLDFMNSEWPYYFPRPMMAFSIILAICMGIALGALCVWHYYLILTAQTTVEFYNNYYERGVCRSQGESMVYGVLSSAHPTKGTPVSGL
;
A
#
# COMPACT_ATOMS: atom_id res chain seq x y z
N MET A 1 -3.35 -24.57 7.70
CA MET A 1 -4.46 -23.74 7.16
C MET A 1 -4.08 -22.29 7.41
N ALA A 2 -3.77 -21.52 6.36
CA ALA A 2 -3.50 -20.08 6.50
C ALA A 2 -4.85 -19.35 6.44
N ILE A 3 -5.16 -18.54 7.44
CA ILE A 3 -6.39 -17.73 7.47
C ILE A 3 -6.20 -16.59 6.47
N MET A 4 -6.86 -16.67 5.31
CA MET A 4 -6.87 -15.58 4.33
C MET A 4 -7.90 -14.53 4.74
N THR A 5 -7.44 -13.32 5.04
CA THR A 5 -8.33 -12.18 5.29
C THR A 5 -8.69 -11.53 3.95
N PRO A 6 -9.99 -11.35 3.64
CA PRO A 6 -10.39 -10.68 2.40
C PRO A 6 -9.87 -9.23 2.38
N PRO A 7 -9.48 -8.69 1.21
CA PRO A 7 -8.94 -7.34 1.10
C PRO A 7 -10.02 -6.24 1.17
N GLY A 8 -11.29 -6.63 1.11
CA GLY A 8 -12.45 -5.74 0.98
C GLY A 8 -12.84 -5.57 -0.48
N GLY A 9 -13.99 -6.14 -0.86
CA GLY A 9 -14.51 -6.11 -2.22
C GLY A 9 -15.72 -5.20 -2.36
N THR A 10 -15.92 -4.60 -3.53
CA THR A 10 -17.13 -3.80 -3.79
C THR A 10 -18.39 -4.66 -3.97
N SER A 11 -18.25 -5.98 -4.16
CA SER A 11 -19.38 -6.91 -4.27
C SER A 11 -20.13 -7.10 -2.93
N GLU A 12 -19.44 -6.98 -1.80
CA GLU A 12 -20.08 -7.04 -0.47
C GLU A 12 -21.01 -5.84 -0.25
N PHE A 13 -20.67 -4.68 -0.83
CA PHE A 13 -21.54 -3.49 -0.83
C PHE A 13 -22.85 -3.74 -1.60
N LYS A 14 -22.80 -4.54 -2.68
CA LYS A 14 -23.99 -4.93 -3.45
C LYS A 14 -24.94 -5.79 -2.61
N GLN A 15 -24.41 -6.72 -1.81
CA GLN A 15 -25.21 -7.59 -0.95
C GLN A 15 -25.87 -6.82 0.20
N ARG A 16 -25.14 -5.89 0.84
CA ARG A 16 -25.70 -5.05 1.89
C ARG A 16 -26.81 -4.13 1.38
N ASN A 17 -26.66 -3.58 0.17
CA ASN A 17 -27.68 -2.72 -0.44
C ASN A 17 -28.91 -3.48 -0.94
N THR A 18 -28.80 -4.78 -1.27
CA THR A 18 -29.98 -5.58 -1.61
C THR A 18 -30.86 -5.92 -0.41
N ASP A 19 -30.29 -5.94 0.80
CA ASP A 19 -31.05 -6.18 2.04
C ASP A 19 -31.67 -4.89 2.64
N THR A 20 -31.16 -3.71 2.27
CA THR A 20 -31.74 -2.40 2.66
C THR A 20 -32.75 -1.88 1.63
N SER A 21 -33.66 -2.73 1.18
CA SER A 21 -34.78 -2.32 0.30
C SER A 21 -35.82 -1.43 1.00
N GLU A 22 -35.58 -1.05 2.25
CA GLU A 22 -36.25 0.04 2.97
C GLU A 22 -35.26 1.20 3.22
N MET A 23 -34.68 1.75 2.14
CA MET A 23 -33.91 2.99 2.23
C MET A 23 -34.89 4.16 2.36
N ASP A 24 -34.80 4.93 3.45
CA ASP A 24 -35.66 6.10 3.62
C ASP A 24 -35.35 7.17 2.55
N ASP A 25 -36.38 7.90 2.12
CA ASP A 25 -36.32 8.90 1.06
C ASP A 25 -35.42 10.11 1.43
N ALA A 26 -35.14 10.31 2.72
CA ALA A 26 -34.24 11.35 3.20
C ALA A 26 -32.75 10.97 3.05
N SER A 27 -32.40 9.69 3.24
CA SER A 27 -31.05 9.16 3.03
C SER A 27 -30.67 9.15 1.55
N LEU A 28 -31.64 8.86 0.67
CA LEU A 28 -31.46 8.88 -0.78
C LEU A 28 -31.30 10.32 -1.28
N ARG A 29 -32.11 11.25 -0.76
CA ARG A 29 -31.91 12.69 -0.98
C ARG A 29 -30.55 13.18 -0.48
N GLN A 30 -30.13 12.77 0.71
CA GLN A 30 -28.83 13.16 1.25
C GLN A 30 -27.69 12.65 0.36
N MET A 31 -27.74 11.39 -0.08
CA MET A 31 -26.74 10.84 -1.01
C MET A 31 -26.74 11.56 -2.37
N LEU A 32 -27.90 11.93 -2.90
CA LEU A 32 -27.99 12.67 -4.15
C LEU A 32 -27.44 14.09 -4.01
N LEU A 33 -27.73 14.77 -2.89
CA LEU A 33 -27.20 16.10 -2.59
C LEU A 33 -25.68 16.06 -2.37
N ASP A 34 -25.18 15.07 -1.63
CA ASP A 34 -23.74 14.87 -1.44
C ASP A 34 -23.03 14.56 -2.77
N MET A 35 -23.69 13.86 -3.71
CA MET A 35 -23.16 13.63 -5.07
C MET A 35 -23.22 14.87 -5.96
N GLU A 36 -24.25 15.71 -5.82
CA GLU A 36 -24.42 16.96 -6.56
C GLU A 36 -23.46 18.05 -6.05
N GLU A 37 -23.13 18.04 -4.76
CA GLU A 37 -22.13 18.91 -4.13
C GLU A 37 -20.68 18.59 -4.56
N TYR A 38 -20.40 17.33 -4.96
CA TYR A 38 -19.04 16.90 -5.31
C TYR A 38 -18.73 16.91 -6.82
N ASP A 39 -19.70 17.17 -7.71
CA ASP A 39 -19.60 17.21 -9.20
C ASP A 39 -18.79 16.07 -9.86
N GLU A 40 -18.55 14.97 -9.16
CA GLU A 40 -17.77 13.82 -9.64
C GLU A 40 -18.60 12.55 -9.49
N TYR A 41 -19.31 12.17 -10.56
CA TYR A 41 -19.95 10.85 -10.64
C TYR A 41 -18.90 9.76 -10.34
N PRO A 42 -19.18 8.81 -9.42
CA PRO A 42 -18.22 7.78 -9.06
C PRO A 42 -17.84 6.97 -10.31
N LYS A 43 -16.55 7.02 -10.67
CA LYS A 43 -15.99 6.43 -11.89
C LYS A 43 -16.33 4.95 -11.97
N THR A 44 -17.33 4.56 -12.76
CA THR A 44 -17.77 3.14 -12.81
C THR A 44 -16.64 2.23 -13.33
N CYS A 45 -16.47 1.06 -12.69
CA CYS A 45 -15.50 0.07 -13.17
C CYS A 45 -15.99 -0.56 -14.48
N LYS A 46 -15.20 -0.43 -15.55
CA LYS A 46 -15.53 -1.01 -16.87
C LYS A 46 -15.63 -2.55 -16.89
N LYS A 47 -14.95 -3.24 -15.97
CA LYS A 47 -14.91 -4.72 -15.91
C LYS A 47 -15.96 -5.29 -14.96
N CYS A 48 -16.16 -4.65 -13.81
CA CYS A 48 -17.14 -5.11 -12.82
C CYS A 48 -18.54 -4.53 -13.05
N HIS A 49 -18.67 -3.46 -13.84
CA HIS A 49 -19.91 -2.71 -14.05
C HIS A 49 -20.56 -2.23 -12.74
N LEU A 50 -19.71 -1.90 -11.75
CA LEU A 50 -20.13 -1.39 -10.45
C LEU A 50 -19.56 0.03 -10.25
N PRO A 51 -20.29 0.92 -9.56
CA PRO A 51 -19.73 2.20 -9.14
C PRO A 51 -18.48 1.93 -8.31
N LYS A 52 -17.41 2.66 -8.59
CA LYS A 52 -16.12 2.49 -7.93
C LYS A 52 -16.05 3.48 -6.77
N PRO A 53 -16.00 3.01 -5.53
CA PRO A 53 -15.79 3.89 -4.39
C PRO A 53 -14.44 4.61 -4.50
N GLU A 54 -14.31 5.70 -3.76
CA GLU A 54 -13.06 6.45 -3.65
C GLU A 54 -11.89 5.52 -3.28
N ARG A 55 -10.73 5.74 -3.90
CA ARG A 55 -9.47 4.96 -3.68
C ARG A 55 -9.57 3.44 -3.94
N ALA A 56 -10.71 2.92 -4.40
CA ALA A 56 -10.80 1.52 -4.83
C ALA A 56 -10.03 1.34 -6.15
N HIS A 57 -9.59 0.13 -6.50
CA HIS A 57 -9.08 -0.17 -7.85
C HIS A 57 -9.43 -1.61 -8.25
N HIS A 58 -9.58 -1.86 -9.56
CA HIS A 58 -9.82 -3.21 -10.07
C HIS A 58 -8.50 -3.97 -10.20
N CYS A 59 -8.38 -5.10 -9.52
CA CYS A 59 -7.28 -6.03 -9.72
C CYS A 59 -7.68 -7.06 -10.78
N SER A 60 -6.93 -7.13 -11.89
CA SER A 60 -7.18 -8.12 -12.94
C SER A 60 -6.85 -9.56 -12.53
N VAL A 61 -5.94 -9.75 -11.57
CA VAL A 61 -5.55 -11.08 -11.07
C VAL A 61 -6.65 -11.66 -10.21
N CYS A 62 -7.18 -10.88 -9.26
CA CYS A 62 -8.31 -11.28 -8.42
C CYS A 62 -9.68 -11.10 -9.10
N ASN A 63 -9.71 -10.48 -10.29
CA ASN A 63 -10.91 -10.13 -11.06
C ASN A 63 -11.99 -9.40 -10.22
N ALA A 64 -11.56 -8.51 -9.33
CA ALA A 64 -12.42 -7.83 -8.38
C ALA A 64 -11.97 -6.39 -8.13
N CYS A 65 -12.92 -5.51 -7.82
CA CYS A 65 -12.63 -4.18 -7.29
C CYS A 65 -12.34 -4.28 -5.79
N VAL A 66 -11.16 -3.83 -5.40
CA VAL A 66 -10.65 -3.85 -4.03
C VAL A 66 -10.70 -2.45 -3.45
N LEU A 67 -11.25 -2.31 -2.25
CA LEU A 67 -11.32 -1.04 -1.51
C LEU A 67 -9.93 -0.62 -1.02
N ARG A 68 -9.62 0.69 -1.10
CA ARG A 68 -8.30 1.26 -0.76
C ARG A 68 -7.16 0.37 -1.27
N PHE A 69 -7.21 0.06 -2.57
CA PHE A 69 -6.31 -0.91 -3.18
C PHE A 69 -4.87 -0.40 -3.13
N ASP A 70 -3.98 -1.22 -2.60
CA ASP A 70 -2.55 -0.91 -2.54
C ASP A 70 -1.79 -1.67 -3.63
N HIS A 71 -1.82 -3.01 -3.58
CA HIS A 71 -1.25 -3.86 -4.64
C HIS A 71 -1.82 -5.28 -4.59
N HIS A 72 -1.57 -6.06 -5.65
CA HIS A 72 -1.71 -7.51 -5.60
C HIS A 72 -0.38 -8.12 -5.20
N CYS A 73 -0.36 -8.92 -4.14
CA CYS A 73 0.86 -9.49 -3.59
C CYS A 73 0.89 -11.00 -3.86
N PRO A 74 1.77 -11.49 -4.75
CA PRO A 74 1.88 -12.93 -5.02
C PRO A 74 2.28 -13.74 -3.78
N TRP A 75 3.05 -13.14 -2.87
CA TRP A 75 3.58 -13.81 -1.67
C TRP A 75 2.51 -14.20 -0.66
N VAL A 76 1.45 -13.40 -0.54
CA VAL A 76 0.27 -13.72 0.28
C VAL A 76 -0.87 -14.27 -0.56
N HIS A 77 -0.65 -14.43 -1.87
CA HIS A 77 -1.62 -14.88 -2.86
C HIS A 77 -2.98 -14.16 -2.74
N ASN A 78 -2.91 -12.83 -2.51
CA ASN A 78 -4.09 -12.01 -2.26
C ASN A 78 -3.79 -10.53 -2.57
N CYS A 79 -4.84 -9.74 -2.77
CA CYS A 79 -4.69 -8.29 -2.76
C CYS A 79 -4.43 -7.76 -1.35
N VAL A 80 -3.71 -6.65 -1.27
CA VAL A 80 -3.61 -5.81 -0.09
C VAL A 80 -4.52 -4.61 -0.30
N GLY A 81 -5.49 -4.46 0.58
CA GLY A 81 -6.55 -3.45 0.51
C GLY A 81 -7.03 -3.05 1.90
N HIS A 82 -8.16 -2.35 1.96
CA HIS A 82 -8.66 -1.72 3.17
C HIS A 82 -8.72 -2.64 4.41
N PHE A 83 -9.26 -3.85 4.27
CA PHE A 83 -9.50 -4.74 5.41
C PHE A 83 -8.27 -5.54 5.86
N ASN A 84 -7.24 -5.65 5.01
CA ASN A 84 -6.06 -6.45 5.33
C ASN A 84 -4.73 -5.71 5.30
N HIS A 85 -4.71 -4.42 4.94
CA HIS A 85 -3.49 -3.60 4.93
C HIS A 85 -2.79 -3.59 6.30
N ARG A 86 -3.55 -3.49 7.41
CA ARG A 86 -2.98 -3.55 8.77
C ARG A 86 -2.25 -4.86 9.05
N TYR A 87 -2.80 -5.98 8.60
CA TYR A 87 -2.21 -7.30 8.83
C TYR A 87 -0.97 -7.50 7.96
N PHE A 88 -0.99 -6.97 6.73
CA PHE A 88 0.18 -6.98 5.85
C PHE A 88 1.37 -6.21 6.45
N VAL A 89 1.11 -5.03 7.02
CA VAL A 89 2.16 -4.21 7.67
C VAL A 89 2.69 -4.88 8.94
N LEU A 90 1.80 -5.46 9.76
CA LEU A 90 2.22 -6.25 10.92
C LEU A 90 3.03 -7.48 10.51
N PHE A 91 2.61 -8.20 9.47
CA PHE A 91 3.34 -9.34 8.92
C PHE A 91 4.78 -8.96 8.54
N MET A 92 4.96 -7.88 7.78
CA MET A 92 6.31 -7.40 7.42
C MET A 92 7.12 -7.00 8.66
N THR A 93 6.49 -6.29 9.61
CA THR A 93 7.15 -5.87 10.84
C THR A 93 7.66 -7.07 11.64
N TYR A 94 6.82 -8.08 11.86
CA TYR A 94 7.22 -9.30 12.57
C TYR A 94 8.27 -10.11 11.82
N MET A 95 8.23 -10.14 10.48
CA MET A 95 9.27 -10.80 9.69
C MET A 95 10.62 -10.11 9.83
N VAL A 96 10.66 -8.78 9.81
CA VAL A 96 11.89 -8.00 10.05
C VAL A 96 12.41 -8.24 11.46
N LEU A 97 11.56 -8.16 12.49
CA LEU A 97 11.95 -8.43 13.87
C LEU A 97 12.48 -9.86 14.07
N SER A 98 11.85 -10.84 13.42
CA SER A 98 12.28 -12.24 13.47
C SER A 98 13.63 -12.44 12.79
N ALA A 99 13.87 -11.80 11.64
CA ALA A 99 15.17 -11.82 10.96
C ALA A 99 16.26 -11.19 11.84
N LEU A 100 15.99 -10.02 12.43
CA LEU A 100 16.91 -9.36 13.36
C LEU A 100 17.22 -10.23 14.57
N TYR A 101 16.20 -10.81 15.19
CA TYR A 101 16.38 -11.74 16.31
C TYR A 101 17.28 -12.92 15.89
N PHE A 102 16.98 -13.57 14.77
CA PHE A 102 17.75 -14.72 14.29
C PHE A 102 19.22 -14.36 13.98
N ILE A 103 19.47 -13.20 13.40
CA ILE A 103 20.83 -12.69 13.12
C ILE A 103 21.58 -12.40 14.42
N LEU A 104 20.95 -11.70 15.37
CA LEU A 104 21.59 -11.29 16.63
C LEU A 104 22.01 -12.51 17.46
N PHE A 105 21.11 -13.47 17.66
CA PHE A 105 21.40 -14.67 18.45
C PHE A 105 22.22 -15.71 17.66
N GLY A 106 22.12 -15.71 16.33
CA GLY A 106 22.89 -16.57 15.43
C GLY A 106 24.29 -16.05 15.09
N TRP A 107 24.66 -14.84 15.51
CA TRP A 107 25.90 -14.18 15.10
C TRP A 107 27.17 -14.96 15.51
N ARG A 108 27.23 -15.45 16.75
CA ARG A 108 28.38 -16.24 17.22
C ARG A 108 28.53 -17.56 16.46
N PRO A 109 27.49 -18.42 16.36
CA PRO A 109 27.52 -19.61 15.51
C PRO A 109 27.89 -19.31 14.06
N PHE A 110 27.43 -18.17 13.51
CA PHE A 110 27.75 -17.74 12.16
C PHE A 110 29.25 -17.50 11.97
N ILE A 111 29.90 -16.72 12.83
CA ILE A 111 31.35 -16.47 12.72
C ILE A 111 32.15 -17.76 12.85
N VAL A 112 31.79 -18.63 13.81
CA VAL A 112 32.43 -19.95 13.97
C VAL A 112 32.22 -20.85 12.75
N SER A 113 31.05 -20.76 12.10
CA SER A 113 30.76 -21.54 10.89
C SER A 113 31.61 -21.14 9.68
N LEU A 114 32.16 -19.91 9.66
CA LEU A 114 33.06 -19.43 8.60
C LEU A 114 34.53 -19.83 8.81
N ASP A 115 34.92 -20.17 10.05
CA ASP A 115 36.27 -20.65 10.35
C ASP A 115 36.34 -22.18 10.24
N PHE A 116 36.66 -22.63 9.03
CA PHE A 116 36.81 -24.06 8.69
C PHE A 116 38.13 -24.67 9.16
N MET A 117 39.10 -23.85 9.56
CA MET A 117 40.48 -24.32 9.77
C MET A 117 40.84 -24.50 11.24
N ASN A 118 40.32 -23.65 12.14
CA ASN A 118 40.83 -23.57 13.52
C ASN A 118 39.78 -23.83 14.60
N SER A 119 38.50 -23.61 14.31
CA SER A 119 37.44 -23.74 15.30
C SER A 119 36.84 -25.14 15.31
N GLU A 120 36.53 -25.68 16.49
CA GLU A 120 35.69 -26.88 16.62
C GLU A 120 34.19 -26.53 16.49
N TRP A 121 33.36 -27.51 16.12
CA TRP A 121 31.92 -27.31 15.94
C TRP A 121 31.12 -27.99 17.05
N PRO A 122 30.64 -27.24 18.06
CA PRO A 122 29.94 -27.83 19.20
C PRO A 122 28.43 -27.99 18.96
N TYR A 123 27.91 -27.66 17.78
CA TYR A 123 26.46 -27.65 17.50
C TYR A 123 26.02 -28.88 16.71
N TYR A 124 24.80 -29.35 16.97
CA TYR A 124 24.21 -30.48 16.24
C TYR A 124 23.92 -30.18 14.76
N PHE A 125 23.68 -28.92 14.41
CA PHE A 125 23.31 -28.52 13.06
C PHE A 125 24.54 -28.35 12.17
N PRO A 126 24.56 -28.81 10.91
CA PRO A 126 25.76 -28.70 10.06
C PRO A 126 26.21 -27.24 9.83
N ARG A 127 27.53 -27.00 9.92
CA ARG A 127 28.17 -25.70 9.64
C ARG A 127 27.66 -24.98 8.38
N PRO A 128 27.69 -25.61 7.17
CA PRO A 128 27.31 -24.90 5.96
C PRO A 128 25.83 -24.51 5.95
N MET A 129 24.97 -25.30 6.62
CA MET A 129 23.56 -24.95 6.74
C MET A 129 23.37 -23.74 7.67
N MET A 130 24.12 -23.65 8.78
CA MET A 130 24.08 -22.47 9.67
C MET A 130 24.49 -21.20 8.91
N ALA A 131 25.61 -21.27 8.18
CA ALA A 131 26.10 -20.16 7.37
C ALA A 131 25.06 -19.73 6.33
N PHE A 132 24.51 -20.69 5.58
CA PHE A 132 23.48 -20.43 4.57
C PHE A 132 22.22 -19.80 5.18
N SER A 133 21.73 -20.32 6.29
CA SER A 133 20.52 -19.79 6.95
C SER A 133 20.68 -18.35 7.40
N ILE A 134 21.85 -17.97 7.94
CA ILE A 134 22.10 -16.58 8.38
C ILE A 134 22.29 -15.65 7.18
N ILE A 135 23.01 -16.09 6.15
CA ILE A 135 23.14 -15.30 4.90
C ILE A 135 21.77 -15.04 4.30
N LEU A 136 20.94 -16.08 4.19
CA LEU A 136 19.56 -15.95 3.70
C LEU A 136 18.74 -15.00 4.59
N ALA A 137 18.85 -15.10 5.92
CA ALA A 137 18.16 -14.21 6.84
C ALA A 137 18.61 -12.75 6.70
N ILE A 138 19.89 -12.49 6.45
CA ILE A 138 20.41 -11.14 6.17
C ILE A 138 19.82 -10.60 4.86
N CYS A 139 19.92 -11.38 3.77
CA CYS A 139 19.38 -10.97 2.47
C CYS A 139 17.87 -10.69 2.52
N MET A 140 17.10 -11.61 3.10
CA MET A 140 15.65 -11.46 3.27
C MET A 140 15.31 -10.32 4.23
N GLY A 141 16.07 -10.15 5.31
CA GLY A 141 15.90 -9.07 6.28
C GLY A 141 16.10 -7.68 5.66
N ILE A 142 17.10 -7.52 4.79
CA ILE A 142 17.32 -6.27 4.04
C ILE A 142 16.16 -6.01 3.07
N ALA A 143 15.79 -7.00 2.25
CA ALA A 143 14.73 -6.85 1.26
C ALA A 143 13.37 -6.53 1.91
N LEU A 144 12.97 -7.30 2.92
CA LEU A 144 11.73 -7.05 3.67
C LEU A 144 11.81 -5.78 4.51
N GLY A 145 12.99 -5.43 5.04
CA GLY A 145 13.22 -4.18 5.77
C GLY A 145 13.00 -2.95 4.90
N ALA A 146 13.55 -2.94 3.68
CA ALA A 146 13.33 -1.86 2.72
C ALA A 146 11.85 -1.71 2.35
N LEU A 147 11.17 -2.84 2.07
CA LEU A 147 9.72 -2.84 1.79
C LEU A 147 8.91 -2.35 3.01
N CYS A 148 9.29 -2.75 4.21
CA CYS A 148 8.65 -2.33 5.45
C CYS A 148 8.77 -0.82 5.65
N VAL A 149 9.98 -0.26 5.53
CA VAL A 149 10.22 1.20 5.62
C VAL A 149 9.41 1.96 4.57
N TRP A 150 9.35 1.44 3.34
CA TRP A 150 8.52 2.00 2.28
C TRP A 150 7.04 2.08 2.67
N HIS A 151 6.45 1.00 3.20
CA HIS A 151 5.05 1.02 3.63
C HIS A 151 4.82 1.92 4.84
N TYR A 152 5.76 2.02 5.78
CA TYR A 152 5.66 2.99 6.88
C TYR A 152 5.66 4.43 6.35
N TYR A 153 6.50 4.75 5.36
CA TYR A 153 6.46 6.05 4.69
C TYR A 153 5.07 6.35 4.09
N LEU A 154 4.51 5.41 3.34
CA LEU A 154 3.17 5.55 2.75
C LEU A 154 2.07 5.76 3.82
N ILE A 155 2.16 5.05 4.96
CA ILE A 155 1.23 5.24 6.08
C ILE A 155 1.36 6.64 6.66
N LEU A 156 2.59 7.10 6.89
CA LEU A 156 2.87 8.41 7.47
C LEU A 156 2.45 9.56 6.53
N THR A 157 2.45 9.34 5.22
CA THR A 157 1.93 10.30 4.23
C THR A 157 0.46 10.05 3.85
N ALA A 158 -0.22 9.11 4.52
CA ALA A 158 -1.62 8.72 4.29
C ALA A 158 -1.95 8.27 2.85
N GLN A 159 -0.95 7.79 2.10
CA GLN A 159 -1.07 7.40 0.71
C GLN A 159 -1.06 5.86 0.55
N THR A 160 -1.70 5.36 -0.50
CA THR A 160 -1.46 4.01 -1.02
C THR A 160 -0.29 4.03 -2.03
N THR A 161 0.24 2.86 -2.37
CA THR A 161 1.27 2.71 -3.40
C THR A 161 0.77 3.28 -4.74
N VAL A 162 -0.49 3.01 -5.11
CA VAL A 162 -1.09 3.54 -6.34
C VAL A 162 -1.20 5.06 -6.30
N GLU A 163 -1.65 5.63 -5.19
CA GLU A 163 -1.74 7.09 -5.03
C GLU A 163 -0.37 7.75 -5.08
N PHE A 164 0.67 7.12 -4.51
CA PHE A 164 2.02 7.64 -4.60
C PHE A 164 2.46 7.77 -6.07
N TYR A 165 2.23 6.75 -6.90
CA TYR A 165 2.57 6.80 -8.32
C TYR A 165 1.73 7.82 -9.10
N ASN A 166 0.42 7.91 -8.84
CA ASN A 166 -0.43 8.92 -9.46
C ASN A 166 0.05 10.34 -9.12
N ASN A 167 0.30 10.61 -7.84
CA ASN A 167 0.81 11.90 -7.37
C ASN A 167 2.19 12.21 -7.95
N TYR A 168 3.06 11.20 -8.10
CA TYR A 168 4.36 11.36 -8.74
C TYR A 168 4.23 11.78 -10.21
N TYR A 169 3.34 11.12 -10.95
CA TYR A 169 3.06 11.45 -12.34
C TYR A 169 2.50 12.87 -12.49
N GLU A 170 1.48 13.21 -11.71
CA GLU A 170 0.84 14.52 -11.77
C GLU A 170 1.82 15.66 -11.43
N ARG A 171 2.70 15.46 -10.44
CA ARG A 171 3.79 16.42 -10.15
C ARG A 171 4.73 16.63 -11.32
N GLY A 172 5.01 15.58 -12.10
CA GLY A 172 5.80 15.68 -13.33
C GLY A 172 5.11 16.54 -14.38
N VAL A 173 3.79 16.36 -14.54
CA VAL A 173 2.97 17.16 -15.47
C VAL A 173 2.91 18.63 -15.03
N CYS A 174 2.57 18.92 -13.77
CA CYS A 174 2.53 20.29 -13.26
C CYS A 174 3.87 21.01 -13.41
N ARG A 175 4.98 20.31 -13.13
CA ARG A 175 6.33 20.88 -13.30
C ARG A 175 6.62 21.24 -14.77
N SER A 176 6.11 20.47 -15.73
CA SER A 176 6.22 20.80 -17.16
C SER A 176 5.40 22.04 -17.55
N GLN A 177 4.36 22.34 -16.79
CA GLN A 177 3.48 23.50 -16.97
C GLN A 177 3.90 24.73 -16.14
N GLY A 178 4.99 24.64 -15.38
CA GLY A 178 5.47 25.71 -14.49
C GLY A 178 4.68 25.84 -13.18
N GLU A 179 3.85 24.85 -12.86
CA GLU A 179 3.01 24.81 -11.67
C GLU A 179 3.61 23.93 -10.57
N SER A 180 3.18 24.15 -9.33
CA SER A 180 3.61 23.37 -8.16
C SER A 180 2.43 22.64 -7.52
N MET A 181 2.61 21.38 -7.16
CA MET A 181 1.59 20.54 -6.51
C MET A 181 1.92 20.39 -5.01
N VAL A 182 0.98 20.78 -4.13
CA VAL A 182 1.11 20.68 -2.67
C VAL A 182 -0.01 19.77 -2.15
N TYR A 183 0.35 18.62 -1.57
CA TYR A 183 -0.60 17.61 -1.04
C TYR A 183 -1.70 17.13 -2.01
N GLY A 184 -1.41 17.04 -3.31
CA GLY A 184 -2.40 16.59 -4.31
C GLY A 184 -3.37 17.67 -4.76
N VAL A 185 -3.14 18.91 -4.32
CA VAL A 185 -3.86 20.10 -4.79
C VAL A 185 -2.89 20.97 -5.58
N LEU A 186 -3.35 21.49 -6.72
CA LEU A 186 -2.61 22.50 -7.49
C LEU A 186 -2.39 23.73 -6.60
N SER A 187 -1.14 23.99 -6.27
CA SER A 187 -0.74 25.26 -5.66
C SER A 187 -0.45 26.22 -6.79
N SER A 188 -1.42 27.08 -7.11
CA SER A 188 -1.25 28.19 -8.07
C SER A 188 -0.27 29.21 -7.48
N ALA A 189 1.02 28.92 -7.54
CA ALA A 189 2.07 29.85 -7.19
C ALA A 189 2.36 30.75 -8.39
N HIS A 190 1.42 31.63 -8.72
CA HIS A 190 1.74 32.83 -9.51
C HIS A 190 1.58 34.05 -8.60
N PRO A 191 2.65 34.79 -8.26
CA PRO A 191 2.47 36.16 -7.83
C PRO A 191 1.87 36.90 -9.03
N THR A 192 0.69 37.48 -8.84
CA THR A 192 0.08 38.41 -9.78
C THR A 192 1.13 39.45 -10.16
N LYS A 193 1.70 39.34 -11.38
CA LYS A 193 2.43 40.47 -11.96
C LYS A 193 1.38 41.56 -12.13
N GLY A 194 1.48 42.59 -11.30
CA GLY A 194 0.57 43.72 -11.32
C GLY A 194 0.47 44.28 -12.74
N THR A 195 -0.75 44.31 -13.25
CA THR A 195 -1.09 45.17 -14.38
C THR A 195 -0.88 46.62 -13.94
N PRO A 196 -0.03 47.41 -14.62
CA PRO A 196 0.02 48.83 -14.36
C PRO A 196 -1.29 49.46 -14.83
N VAL A 197 -2.00 50.09 -13.90
CA VAL A 197 -3.08 51.02 -14.23
C VAL A 197 -2.42 52.29 -14.76
N SER A 198 -2.52 52.50 -16.07
CA SER A 198 -2.37 53.79 -16.75
C SER A 198 -3.44 53.77 -17.83
N GLY A 199 -4.57 54.47 -17.71
CA GLY A 199 -4.64 55.92 -17.55
C GLY A 199 -5.02 56.48 -18.90
N LEU A 200 -6.33 56.68 -19.12
CA LEU A 200 -6.99 57.68 -19.96
C LEU A 200 -8.50 57.61 -19.70
#